data_AF-A0A382UXR4-F1
#
_entry.id   AF-A0A382UXR4-F1
#
_cell.length_a   1.000
_cell.length_b   1.000
_cell.length_c   1.000
_cell.angle_alpha   90.00
_cell.angle_beta   90.00
_cell.angle_gamma   90.00
#
_symmetry.space_group_name_H-M   'P 1'
#
loop_
_entity.id
_entity.type
_entity.pdbx_description
1 polymer ?
#
loop_
_entity_poly.entity_id
_entity_poly.type
_entity_poly.pdbx_seq_one_letter_code
_entity_poly.pdbx_strand_id
1 'polypeptide(L)'
;MVGISDGRKPEWRKTLFAVVILFASGCHDWRGTDTVEILSEKPSPDGRFIATSFYCEGGGAAGYCYWNASLRQAEEQLNQRDGLLGKYKTWKGFSDIELRWIDDSNLEVSYRQDTGPAYGEQNSVRVESRHGTRIHYIVTN
;
A
#
# COMPACT_ATOMS: atom_id res chain seq x y z
N MET A 1 -34.12 76.28 1.28
CA MET A 1 -33.16 77.11 0.52
C MET A 1 -31.80 76.42 0.63
N VAL A 2 -31.22 75.97 -0.51
CA VAL A 2 -29.81 75.58 -0.72
C VAL A 2 -29.27 74.42 0.18
N GLY A 3 -28.63 73.36 -0.32
CA GLY A 3 -28.08 73.12 -1.64
C GLY A 3 -27.48 71.71 -1.75
N ILE A 4 -27.14 71.41 -3.00
CA ILE A 4 -26.64 70.18 -3.62
C ILE A 4 -25.23 69.80 -3.15
N SER A 5 -24.92 68.49 -3.17
CA SER A 5 -23.67 67.81 -3.62
C SER A 5 -23.60 66.45 -2.91
N ASP A 6 -23.07 65.34 -3.40
CA ASP A 6 -22.37 64.88 -4.60
C ASP A 6 -22.43 63.34 -4.43
N GLY A 7 -22.79 62.52 -5.40
CA GLY A 7 -21.78 61.95 -6.27
C GLY A 7 -21.69 60.42 -6.12
N ARG A 8 -21.42 59.79 -7.27
CA ARG A 8 -20.90 58.41 -7.52
C ARG A 8 -21.84 57.20 -7.39
N LYS A 9 -22.28 56.74 -8.58
CA LYS A 9 -22.76 55.37 -8.84
C LYS A 9 -21.60 54.37 -8.74
N PRO A 10 -21.78 53.18 -8.13
CA PRO A 10 -20.80 52.11 -8.21
C PRO A 10 -21.09 51.20 -9.43
N GLU A 11 -20.20 51.28 -10.41
CA GLU A 11 -20.03 50.33 -11.51
C GLU A 11 -19.65 48.94 -10.95
N TRP A 12 -20.54 47.96 -11.06
CA TRP A 12 -20.27 46.57 -10.66
C TRP A 12 -19.41 45.88 -11.73
N ARG A 13 -18.08 45.93 -11.54
CA ARG A 13 -17.13 45.15 -12.35
C ARG A 13 -17.30 43.66 -12.04
N LYS A 14 -17.78 42.92 -13.05
CA LYS A 14 -17.87 41.45 -13.08
C LYS A 14 -16.45 40.86 -12.97
N THR A 15 -16.12 40.29 -11.83
CA THR A 15 -14.87 39.53 -11.65
C THR A 15 -15.15 38.06 -11.92
N LEU A 16 -14.68 37.55 -13.05
CA LEU A 16 -14.72 36.13 -13.40
C LEU A 16 -13.60 35.41 -12.65
N PHE A 17 -13.95 34.50 -11.74
CA PHE A 17 -13.02 33.55 -11.14
C PHE A 17 -12.72 32.46 -12.18
N ALA A 18 -11.56 32.56 -12.85
CA ALA A 18 -11.00 31.44 -13.60
C ALA A 18 -10.35 30.46 -12.60
N VAL A 19 -11.09 29.42 -12.22
CA VAL A 19 -10.54 28.29 -11.45
C VAL A 19 -9.77 27.41 -12.44
N VAL A 20 -8.45 27.56 -12.48
CA VAL A 20 -7.55 26.63 -13.16
C VAL A 20 -7.36 25.42 -12.25
N ILE A 21 -8.10 24.33 -12.51
CA ILE A 21 -7.84 23.03 -11.86
C ILE A 21 -6.70 22.36 -12.62
N LEU A 22 -5.47 22.61 -12.15
CA LEU A 22 -4.31 21.78 -12.45
C LEU A 22 -4.21 20.68 -11.40
N PHE A 23 -4.86 19.54 -11.62
CA PHE A 23 -4.61 18.32 -10.86
C PHE A 23 -4.66 17.09 -11.78
N ALA A 24 -3.51 16.75 -12.36
CA ALA A 24 -3.23 15.40 -12.81
C ALA A 24 -1.81 15.02 -12.41
N SER A 25 -1.43 15.34 -11.17
CA SER A 25 -0.38 14.60 -10.47
C SER A 25 -1.05 13.30 -10.03
N GLY A 26 -0.89 12.23 -10.82
CA GLY A 26 -1.40 10.91 -10.48
C GLY A 26 -0.74 10.41 -9.19
N CYS A 27 -1.33 10.73 -8.04
CA CYS A 27 -1.17 9.92 -6.85
C CYS A 27 -1.74 8.55 -7.20
N HIS A 28 -0.88 7.58 -7.49
CA HIS A 28 -1.26 6.18 -7.54
C HIS A 28 -1.69 5.79 -6.13
N ASP A 29 -2.98 5.98 -5.84
CA ASP A 29 -3.57 5.46 -4.62
C ASP A 29 -3.55 3.94 -4.71
N TRP A 30 -2.85 3.28 -3.79
CA TRP A 30 -2.87 1.83 -3.69
C TRP A 30 -4.26 1.33 -3.27
N ARG A 31 -5.14 2.19 -2.76
CA ARG A 31 -6.55 1.91 -2.44
C ARG A 31 -7.45 1.76 -3.68
N GLY A 32 -6.90 1.24 -4.77
CA GLY A 32 -7.61 0.99 -6.02
C GLY A 32 -8.72 -0.06 -5.88
N THR A 33 -9.21 -0.56 -7.02
CA THR A 33 -10.30 -1.55 -7.08
C THR A 33 -9.86 -2.98 -6.73
N ASP A 34 -8.77 -3.14 -5.99
CA ASP A 34 -8.26 -4.46 -5.63
C ASP A 34 -9.15 -5.08 -4.56
N THR A 35 -9.42 -6.37 -4.72
CA THR A 35 -9.92 -7.19 -3.63
C THR A 35 -8.73 -7.67 -2.83
N VAL A 36 -8.70 -7.38 -1.53
CA VAL A 36 -7.66 -7.85 -0.61
C VAL A 36 -8.33 -8.72 0.45
N GLU A 37 -7.89 -9.98 0.52
CA GLU A 37 -8.31 -10.93 1.55
C GLU A 37 -7.17 -11.09 2.56
N ILE A 38 -7.45 -10.76 3.82
CA ILE A 38 -6.51 -10.97 4.92
C ILE A 38 -6.61 -12.43 5.35
N LEU A 39 -5.50 -13.17 5.25
CA LEU A 39 -5.44 -14.59 5.59
C LEU A 39 -5.01 -14.80 7.04
N SER A 40 -4.08 -13.97 7.52
CA SER A 40 -3.67 -13.95 8.92
C SER A 40 -3.15 -12.56 9.29
N GLU A 41 -3.45 -12.13 10.51
CA GLU A 41 -2.92 -10.90 11.09
C GLU A 41 -2.37 -11.20 12.49
N LYS A 42 -1.11 -10.81 12.72
CA LYS A 42 -0.35 -11.12 13.94
C LYS A 42 0.27 -9.84 14.49
N PRO A 43 -0.26 -9.28 15.59
CA PRO A 43 0.43 -8.19 16.27
C PRO A 43 1.76 -8.69 16.86
N SER A 44 2.76 -7.80 16.91
CA SER A 44 4.00 -8.05 17.66
C SER A 44 3.69 -8.23 19.15
N PRO A 45 4.57 -8.88 19.94
CA PRO A 45 4.32 -9.06 21.37
C PRO A 45 4.13 -7.74 22.13
N ASP A 46 4.86 -6.69 21.75
CA ASP A 46 4.69 -5.31 22.24
C ASP A 46 3.52 -4.52 21.61
N GLY A 47 2.84 -5.08 20.61
CA GLY A 47 1.71 -4.47 19.91
C GLY A 47 2.02 -3.29 19.00
N ARG A 48 3.30 -2.92 18.81
CA ARG A 48 3.68 -1.76 17.96
C ARG A 48 3.54 -2.05 16.47
N PHE A 49 3.67 -3.30 16.08
CA PHE A 49 3.65 -3.72 14.68
C PHE A 49 2.59 -4.77 14.43
N ILE A 50 2.15 -4.84 13.19
CA ILE A 50 1.25 -5.87 12.71
C ILE A 50 1.86 -6.52 11.48
N ALA A 51 2.07 -7.84 11.56
CA ALA A 51 2.43 -8.66 10.43
C ALA A 51 1.15 -9.25 9.82
N THR A 52 0.94 -9.08 8.52
CA THR A 52 -0.28 -9.52 7.84
C THR A 52 0.08 -10.37 6.62
N SER A 53 -0.47 -11.58 6.51
CA SER A 53 -0.45 -12.35 5.27
C SER A 53 -1.78 -12.15 4.56
N PHE A 54 -1.73 -11.99 3.25
CA PHE A 54 -2.90 -11.65 2.46
C PHE A 54 -2.83 -12.25 1.06
N TYR A 55 -4.01 -12.41 0.48
CA TYR A 55 -4.23 -12.61 -0.93
C TYR A 55 -4.77 -11.31 -1.54
N CYS A 56 -4.35 -10.98 -2.75
CA CYS A 56 -4.85 -9.82 -3.47
C CYS A 56 -5.07 -10.14 -4.93
N GLU A 57 -6.20 -9.66 -5.45
CA GLU A 57 -6.54 -9.70 -6.87
C GLU A 57 -7.10 -8.37 -7.36
N GLY A 58 -6.93 -8.08 -8.66
CA GLY A 58 -7.37 -6.84 -9.26
C GLY A 58 -6.88 -6.67 -10.70
N GLY A 59 -6.80 -5.43 -11.20
CA GLY A 59 -6.20 -5.15 -12.52
C GLY A 59 -7.14 -5.19 -13.72
N GLY A 60 -8.46 -5.21 -13.50
CA GLY A 60 -9.46 -5.13 -14.58
C GLY A 60 -9.38 -6.30 -15.55
N ALA A 61 -9.42 -6.04 -16.87
CA ALA A 61 -9.52 -7.07 -17.90
C ALA A 61 -8.31 -8.02 -17.98
N ALA A 62 -7.11 -7.57 -17.60
CA ALA A 62 -5.90 -8.40 -17.63
C ALA A 62 -5.76 -9.25 -16.36
N GLY A 63 -6.26 -8.76 -15.23
CA GLY A 63 -6.19 -9.46 -13.96
C GLY A 63 -4.77 -9.60 -13.39
N TYR A 64 -4.65 -9.61 -12.08
CA TYR A 64 -3.55 -10.27 -11.38
C TYR A 64 -4.09 -10.86 -10.10
N CYS A 65 -3.40 -11.89 -9.61
CA CYS A 65 -3.60 -12.45 -8.29
C CYS A 65 -2.25 -12.83 -7.70
N TYR A 66 -2.09 -12.64 -6.39
CA TYR A 66 -0.86 -12.97 -5.68
C TYR A 66 -1.09 -13.08 -4.17
N TRP A 67 -0.21 -13.85 -3.52
CA TRP A 67 -0.08 -13.89 -2.07
C TRP A 67 1.17 -13.11 -1.65
N ASN A 68 1.09 -12.40 -0.53
CA ASN A 68 2.26 -11.75 0.07
C ASN A 68 2.10 -11.59 1.60
N ALA A 69 3.16 -11.12 2.23
CA ALA A 69 3.17 -10.68 3.61
C ALA A 69 3.47 -9.17 3.66
N SER A 70 2.96 -8.47 4.66
CA SER A 70 3.29 -7.09 5.00
C SER A 70 3.68 -7.00 6.47
N LEU A 71 4.52 -6.01 6.78
CA LEU A 71 4.82 -5.59 8.14
C LEU A 71 4.61 -4.07 8.20
N ARG A 72 3.71 -3.63 9.07
CA ARG A 72 3.30 -2.22 9.24
C ARG A 72 3.26 -1.83 10.70
N GLN A 73 3.27 -0.54 10.99
CA GLN A 73 2.90 -0.06 12.33
C GLN A 73 1.43 -0.35 12.61
N ALA A 74 1.07 -0.56 13.88
CA ALA A 74 -0.30 -0.94 14.25
C ALA A 74 -1.36 0.08 13.80
N GLU A 75 -1.00 1.37 13.78
CA GLU A 75 -1.87 2.48 13.39
C GLU A 75 -1.95 2.68 11.86
N GLU A 76 -1.05 2.08 11.09
CA GLU A 76 -1.03 2.20 9.63
C GLU A 76 -2.05 1.25 8.99
N GLN A 77 -2.66 1.65 7.88
CA GLN A 77 -3.51 0.74 7.11
C GLN A 77 -2.64 -0.23 6.30
N LEU A 78 -3.17 -1.44 6.05
CA LEU A 78 -2.51 -2.40 5.17
C LEU A 78 -2.42 -1.86 3.74
N ASN A 79 -1.20 -1.63 3.26
CA ASN A 79 -0.92 -1.38 1.85
C ASN A 79 -0.46 -2.68 1.17
N GLN A 80 -1.30 -3.25 0.32
CA GLN A 80 -1.04 -4.51 -0.40
C GLN A 80 0.13 -4.40 -1.39
N ARG A 81 0.54 -3.19 -1.77
CA ARG A 81 1.72 -2.96 -2.64
C ARG A 81 3.03 -2.93 -1.87
N ASP A 82 2.97 -2.85 -0.55
CA ASP A 82 4.16 -2.82 0.31
C ASP A 82 4.50 -4.21 0.89
N GLY A 83 4.51 -5.21 0.01
CA GLY A 83 4.80 -6.60 0.38
C GLY A 83 6.27 -6.88 0.67
N LEU A 84 6.54 -7.86 1.55
CA LEU A 84 7.87 -8.29 1.98
C LEU A 84 8.56 -9.22 0.99
N LEU A 85 7.77 -9.94 0.18
CA LEU A 85 8.27 -10.91 -0.79
C LEU A 85 8.19 -10.35 -2.21
N GLY A 86 9.11 -10.79 -3.06
CA GLY A 86 9.02 -10.59 -4.50
C GLY A 86 9.60 -9.28 -4.99
N LYS A 87 10.23 -9.34 -6.18
CA LYS A 87 10.68 -8.14 -6.91
C LYS A 87 9.49 -7.31 -7.40
N TYR A 88 8.51 -7.97 -7.99
CA TYR A 88 7.29 -7.36 -8.52
C TYR A 88 6.13 -7.60 -7.56
N LYS A 89 5.56 -6.53 -7.01
CA LYS A 89 4.59 -6.60 -5.90
C LYS A 89 3.22 -7.16 -6.29
N THR A 90 2.94 -7.27 -7.59
CA THR A 90 1.66 -7.75 -8.11
C THR A 90 1.77 -9.13 -8.79
N TRP A 91 2.97 -9.72 -8.79
CA TRP A 91 3.23 -11.00 -9.45
C TRP A 91 3.05 -12.15 -8.47
N LYS A 92 2.42 -13.22 -8.95
CA LYS A 92 2.41 -14.52 -8.26
C LYS A 92 3.81 -15.12 -8.16
N GLY A 93 3.96 -16.09 -7.27
CA GLY A 93 5.20 -16.83 -7.05
C GLY A 93 5.34 -17.39 -5.65
N PHE A 94 4.46 -16.98 -4.73
CA PHE A 94 4.43 -17.44 -3.34
C PHE A 94 3.04 -17.92 -2.96
N SER A 95 2.97 -18.84 -2.00
CA SER A 95 1.74 -19.36 -1.40
C SER A 95 1.99 -19.87 0.02
N ASP A 96 0.93 -20.29 0.73
CA ASP A 96 1.00 -20.89 2.06
C ASP A 96 1.85 -20.07 3.05
N ILE A 97 1.60 -18.76 3.09
CA ILE A 97 2.37 -17.82 3.89
C ILE A 97 1.91 -17.85 5.35
N GLU A 98 2.82 -18.25 6.23
CA GLU A 98 2.64 -18.27 7.68
C GLU A 98 3.54 -17.24 8.37
N LEU A 99 3.00 -16.61 9.42
CA LEU A 99 3.66 -15.54 10.16
C LEU A 99 3.80 -15.91 11.63
N ARG A 100 5.01 -15.74 12.16
CA ARG A 100 5.30 -16.00 13.57
C ARG A 100 6.28 -14.97 14.13
N TRP A 101 5.88 -14.28 15.19
CA TRP A 101 6.80 -13.45 15.95
C TRP A 101 7.71 -14.33 16.81
N ILE A 102 9.02 -14.09 16.74
CA ILE A 102 10.02 -14.70 17.62
C ILE A 102 10.14 -13.85 18.89
N ASP A 103 10.24 -12.53 18.70
CA ASP A 103 10.26 -11.49 19.73
C ASP A 103 9.84 -10.15 19.11
N ASP A 104 9.92 -9.05 19.86
CA ASP A 104 9.51 -7.69 19.42
C ASP A 104 10.27 -7.15 18.19
N SER A 105 11.41 -7.76 17.86
CA SER A 105 12.34 -7.31 16.82
C SER A 105 12.63 -8.37 15.76
N ASN A 106 12.02 -9.55 15.85
CA ASN A 106 12.27 -10.66 14.94
C ASN A 106 10.94 -11.30 14.50
N LEU A 107 10.68 -11.24 13.19
CA LEU A 107 9.54 -11.87 12.54
C LEU A 107 10.03 -13.04 11.68
N GLU A 108 9.39 -14.20 11.81
CA GLU A 108 9.55 -15.31 10.88
C GLU A 108 8.41 -15.33 9.86
N VAL A 109 8.78 -15.52 8.59
CA VAL A 109 7.86 -15.65 7.46
C VAL A 109 8.18 -16.96 6.74
N SER A 110 7.28 -17.92 6.88
CA SER A 110 7.37 -19.23 6.24
C SER A 110 6.44 -19.27 5.02
N TYR A 111 6.87 -19.83 3.90
CA TYR A 111 6.06 -19.85 2.67
C TYR A 111 6.54 -20.90 1.67
N ARG A 112 5.65 -21.27 0.76
CA ARG A 112 6.00 -21.99 -0.49
C ARG A 112 6.30 -21.00 -1.61
N GLN A 113 7.18 -21.40 -2.52
CA GLN A 113 7.48 -20.61 -3.71
C GLN A 113 7.56 -21.47 -4.97
N ASP A 114 7.08 -20.94 -6.09
CA ASP A 114 7.24 -21.56 -7.40
C ASP A 114 8.71 -21.48 -7.84
N THR A 115 9.34 -22.61 -8.16
CA THR A 115 10.76 -22.65 -8.57
C THR A 115 10.97 -22.71 -10.08
N GLY A 116 9.89 -22.59 -10.86
CA GLY A 116 9.97 -22.58 -12.32
C GLY A 116 10.79 -21.39 -12.86
N PRO A 117 11.41 -21.50 -14.05
CA PRO A 117 12.29 -20.46 -14.61
C PRO A 117 11.63 -19.07 -14.70
N ALA A 118 10.33 -19.02 -14.94
CA ALA A 118 9.55 -17.78 -15.02
C ALA A 118 9.51 -16.98 -13.70
N TYR A 119 9.78 -17.62 -12.55
CA TYR A 119 9.71 -17.01 -11.23
C TYR A 119 11.08 -16.67 -10.64
N GLY A 120 12.18 -16.99 -11.33
CA GLY A 120 13.53 -16.75 -10.81
C GLY A 120 13.79 -15.29 -10.47
N GLU A 121 13.34 -14.37 -11.33
CA GLU A 121 13.43 -12.93 -11.06
C GLU A 121 12.48 -12.51 -9.93
N GLN A 122 11.25 -13.04 -9.90
CA GLN A 122 10.29 -12.70 -8.86
C GLN A 122 10.81 -13.09 -7.48
N ASN A 123 11.34 -14.30 -7.33
CA ASN A 123 11.80 -14.86 -6.05
C ASN A 123 13.17 -14.33 -5.59
N SER A 124 13.77 -13.41 -6.36
CA SER A 124 15.11 -12.89 -6.10
C SER A 124 15.18 -11.82 -4.99
N VAL A 125 14.04 -11.22 -4.63
CA VAL A 125 13.99 -10.11 -3.67
C VAL A 125 13.17 -10.47 -2.44
N ARG A 126 13.74 -10.16 -1.28
CA ARG A 126 13.12 -10.24 0.04
C ARG A 126 13.51 -9.00 0.84
N VAL A 127 12.59 -8.53 1.69
CA VAL A 127 12.85 -7.39 2.58
C VAL A 127 13.51 -7.94 3.84
N GLU A 128 14.81 -7.72 4.01
CA GLU A 128 15.57 -8.27 5.14
C GLU A 128 15.18 -7.68 6.51
N SER A 129 14.68 -6.44 6.52
CA SER A 129 14.20 -5.77 7.74
C SER A 129 13.26 -4.62 7.43
N ARG A 130 12.38 -4.29 8.37
CA ARG A 130 11.48 -3.13 8.28
C ARG A 130 11.13 -2.62 9.68
N HIS A 131 11.11 -1.29 9.85
CA HIS A 131 10.90 -0.61 11.14
C HIS A 131 11.79 -1.08 12.30
N GLY A 132 13.00 -1.56 11.99
CA GLY A 132 13.92 -2.13 12.98
C GLY A 132 13.66 -3.61 13.32
N THR A 133 12.63 -4.22 12.75
CA THR A 133 12.36 -5.66 12.86
C THR A 133 13.09 -6.41 11.76
N ARG A 134 13.90 -7.41 12.13
CA ARG A 134 14.53 -8.34 11.20
C ARG A 134 13.53 -9.42 10.77
N ILE A 135 13.57 -9.78 9.49
CA ILE A 135 12.67 -10.77 8.91
C ILE A 135 13.46 -12.02 8.54
N HIS A 136 13.04 -13.16 9.07
CA HIS A 136 13.65 -14.47 8.84
C HIS A 136 12.75 -15.27 7.91
N TYR A 137 13.29 -15.73 6.78
CA TYR A 137 12.52 -16.40 5.75
C TYR A 137 12.78 -17.91 5.72
N ILE A 138 11.70 -18.69 5.72
CA ILE A 138 11.76 -20.16 5.62
C ILE A 138 10.96 -20.60 4.39
N VAL A 139 11.61 -21.31 3.46
CA VAL A 139 10.93 -21.92 2.31
C VAL A 139 10.52 -23.35 2.66
N THR A 140 9.22 -23.67 2.57
CA THR A 140 8.65 -24.89 3.17
C THR A 140 8.41 -26.06 2.22
N ASN A 141 8.64 -25.92 0.90
CA ASN A 141 8.48 -26.94 -0.17
C ASN A 141 7.28 -27.89 -0.02
#